data_AF-A0A1Q2M2C2-F1
#
_entry.id   AF-A0A1Q2M2C2-F1
#
_cell.length_a   1.000
_cell.length_b   1.000
_cell.length_c   1.000
_cell.angle_alpha   90.00
_cell.angle_beta   90.00
_cell.angle_gamma   90.00
#
_symmetry.space_group_name_H-M   'P 1'
#
loop_
_entity.id
_entity.type
_entity.pdbx_description
1 polymer ?
#
loop_
_entity_poly.entity_id
_entity_poly.type
_entity_poly.pdbx_seq_one_letter_code
_entity_poly.pdbx_strand_id
1 'polypeptide(L)' 'MTRKNALPEKTCPVCGRPFTWRRKWKRCWHEVRYCSERCRRQRRRSETKTIDEKQKRRLNEAGLVSQ' A
#
# COMPACT_ATOMS: atom_id res chain seq x y z
N MET A 1 3.43 -11.26 37.04
CA MET A 1 2.69 -10.80 35.85
C MET A 1 3.64 -10.01 34.94
N THR A 2 4.30 -10.68 34.00
CA THR A 2 5.34 -10.05 33.19
C THR A 2 4.71 -9.37 31.99
N ARG A 3 4.70 -8.03 31.98
CA ARG A 3 4.31 -7.23 30.81
C ARG A 3 5.32 -7.47 29.70
N LYS A 4 5.07 -8.49 28.88
CA LYS A 4 5.82 -8.74 27.65
C LYS A 4 5.61 -7.52 26.77
N ASN A 5 6.66 -6.72 26.56
CA ASN A 5 6.68 -5.59 25.63
C ASN A 5 6.11 -6.05 24.29
N ALA A 6 4.81 -5.83 24.07
CA ALA A 6 4.17 -6.14 22.81
C ALA A 6 4.73 -5.14 21.80
N LEU A 7 5.60 -5.64 20.93
CA LEU A 7 6.10 -4.84 19.82
C LEU A 7 4.91 -4.40 18.98
N PRO A 8 4.93 -3.18 18.44
CA PRO A 8 3.83 -2.72 17.60
C PRO A 8 3.72 -3.64 16.38
N GLU A 9 2.51 -4.13 16.16
CA GLU A 9 2.12 -4.93 15.01
C GLU A 9 1.27 -4.10 14.04
N LYS A 10 1.43 -4.37 12.75
CA LYS A 10 0.67 -3.72 11.67
C LYS A 10 0.17 -4.79 10.71
N THR A 11 -0.97 -4.54 10.09
CA THR A 11 -1.54 -5.44 9.07
C THR A 11 -1.16 -4.97 7.68
N CYS A 12 -0.67 -5.87 6.83
CA CYS A 12 -0.33 -5.53 5.46
C CYS A 12 -1.61 -5.40 4.60
N PRO A 13 -1.87 -4.25 3.95
CA PRO A 13 -3.09 -4.06 3.14
C PRO A 13 -3.07 -4.83 1.81
N VAL A 14 -1.96 -5.50 1.47
CA VAL A 14 -1.80 -6.25 0.22
C VAL A 14 -2.02 -7.75 0.42
N CYS A 15 -1.52 -8.30 1.53
CA CYS A 15 -1.62 -9.73 1.80
C CYS A 15 -2.41 -10.07 3.08
N GLY A 16 -2.88 -9.07 3.82
CA GLY A 16 -3.66 -9.24 5.05
C GLY A 16 -2.89 -9.80 6.24
N ARG A 17 -1.59 -10.11 6.09
CA ARG A 17 -0.81 -10.74 7.16
C ARG A 17 -0.36 -9.70 8.19
N PRO A 18 -0.54 -9.99 9.50
CA PRO A 18 0.03 -9.16 10.56
C PRO A 18 1.56 -9.30 10.54
N PHE A 19 2.26 -8.19 10.77
CA PHE A 19 3.71 -8.17 10.86
C PHE A 19 4.16 -7.26 12.00
N THR A 20 5.15 -7.73 12.75
CA THR A 20 5.69 -7.03 13.93
C THR A 20 6.86 -6.14 13.57
N TRP A 21 7.09 -5.13 14.42
CA TRP A 21 8.25 -4.26 14.35
C TRP A 21 9.58 -5.04 14.22
N ARG A 22 10.47 -4.57 13.34
CA ARG A 22 11.81 -5.13 13.13
C ARG A 22 12.85 -4.04 13.36
N ARG A 23 14.03 -4.40 13.89
CA ARG A 23 15.15 -3.46 14.13
C ARG A 23 15.52 -2.61 12.90
N LYS A 24 15.46 -3.20 11.70
CA LYS A 24 15.72 -2.49 10.43
C LYS A 24 14.77 -1.31 10.15
N TRP A 25 13.62 -1.28 10.82
CA TRP A 25 12.59 -0.25 10.65
C TRP A 25 12.63 0.83 11.73
N LYS A 26 13.64 0.83 12.62
CA LYS A 26 13.74 1.81 13.71
C LYS A 26 13.56 3.27 13.25
N ARG A 27 14.06 3.63 12.08
CA ARG A 27 13.99 5.01 11.54
C ARG A 27 12.77 5.29 10.65
N CYS A 28 12.13 4.26 10.11
CA CYS A 28 11.09 4.41 9.08
C CYS A 28 9.77 3.70 9.43
N TRP A 29 9.62 3.18 10.66
CA TRP A 29 8.47 2.36 11.06
C TRP A 29 7.10 3.04 10.79
N HIS A 30 7.04 4.37 10.91
CA HIS A 30 5.83 5.14 10.62
C HIS A 30 5.44 5.10 9.13
N GLU A 31 6.43 5.00 8.24
CA GLU A 31 6.23 4.91 6.79
C GLU A 31 6.02 3.47 6.30
N VAL A 32 6.45 2.47 7.07
CA VAL A 32 6.29 1.05 6.73
C VAL A 32 4.82 0.63 6.87
N ARG A 33 4.13 0.56 5.73
CA ARG A 33 2.74 0.06 5.59
C ARG A 33 2.65 -1.38 5.07
N TYR A 34 3.74 -1.91 4.51
CA TYR A 34 3.75 -3.23 3.85
C TYR A 34 4.72 -4.17 4.53
N CYS A 35 4.35 -5.45 4.65
CA CYS A 35 5.20 -6.46 5.30
C CYS A 35 6.48 -6.78 4.51
N SER A 36 6.51 -6.46 3.21
CA SER A 36 7.62 -6.76 2.31
C SER A 36 7.66 -5.80 1.13
N GLU A 37 8.82 -5.70 0.48
CA GLU A 37 8.96 -4.91 -0.74
C GLU A 37 8.10 -5.46 -1.89
N ARG A 38 7.90 -6.79 -1.94
CA ARG A 38 6.99 -7.43 -2.89
C ARG A 38 5.58 -6.84 -2.79
N CYS A 39 5.04 -6.70 -1.57
CA CYS A 39 3.73 -6.12 -1.34
C CYS A 39 3.68 -4.64 -1.76
N ARG A 40 4.73 -3.86 -1.46
CA ARG A 40 4.84 -2.46 -1.89
C ARG A 40 4.78 -2.32 -3.43
N ARG A 41 5.52 -3.17 -4.15
CA ARG A 41 5.55 -3.19 -5.63
C ARG A 41 4.19 -3.62 -6.21
N GLN A 42 3.55 -4.62 -5.62
CA GLN A 42 2.23 -5.10 -6.06
C GLN A 42 1.15 -4.01 -5.96
N ARG A 43 1.14 -3.24 -4.86
CA ARG A 43 0.20 -2.12 -4.69
C ARG A 43 0.36 -1.05 -5.78
N ARG A 44 1.61 -0.67 -6.12
CA ARG A 44 1.87 0.32 -7.18
C ARG A 44 1.28 -0.11 -8.53
N ARG A 45 1.40 -1.39 -8.87
CA ARG A 45 0.82 -1.93 -10.11
C ARG A 45 -0.71 -1.83 -10.15
N SER A 46 -1.37 -1.98 -9.00
CA SER A 46 -2.82 -1.84 -8.89
C SER A 46 -3.30 -0.38 -8.94
N GLU A 47 -2.52 0.55 -8.40
CA GLU A 47 -2.85 1.98 -8.34
C GLU A 47 -2.75 2.67 -9.70
N THR A 48 -1.76 2.29 -10.53
CA THR A 48 -1.65 2.80 -11.90
C THR A 48 -2.87 2.46 -12.76
N LYS A 49 -3.49 1.28 -12.58
CA LYS A 49 -4.68 0.90 -13.32
C LYS A 49 -5.88 1.79 -13.01
N THR A 50 -6.07 2.15 -11.74
CA THR A 50 -7.20 2.97 -11.32
C THR A 50 -7.04 4.42 -11.76
N ILE A 51 -5.82 4.94 -11.80
CA ILE A 51 -5.54 6.30 -12.31
C ILE A 51 -5.78 6.33 -13.84
N ASP A 52 -5.25 5.36 -14.58
CA ASP A 52 -5.43 5.23 -16.04
C ASP A 52 -6.91 5.12 -16.42
N GLU A 53 -7.68 4.29 -15.71
CA GLU A 53 -9.11 4.10 -15.97
C GLU A 53 -9.93 5.35 -15.64
N LYS A 54 -9.61 6.04 -14.54
CA LYS A 54 -10.27 7.29 -14.14
C LYS A 54 -9.92 8.46 -15.06
N GLN A 55 -8.70 8.48 -15.59
CA GLN A 55 -8.24 9.47 -16.57
C GLN A 55 -8.90 9.23 -17.94
N LYS A 56 -9.03 7.98 -18.38
CA LYS A 56 -9.83 7.60 -19.56
C LYS A 56 -11.30 7.98 -19.41
N ARG A 57 -11.90 7.77 -18.24
CA ARG A 57 -13.29 8.14 -17.97
C ARG A 57 -13.51 9.66 -18.04
N ARG A 58 -12.60 10.45 -17.45
CA ARG A 58 -12.59 11.92 -17.59
C ARG A 58 -12.41 12.39 -19.05
N LEU A 59 -11.53 11.76 -19.81
CA LEU A 59 -11.34 12.08 -21.24
C LEU A 59 -12.58 11.75 -22.06
N ASN A 60 -13.30 10.69 -21.72
CA ASN A 60 -14.54 10.27 -22.38
C ASN A 60 -15.72 11.20 -22.01
N GLU A 61 -15.83 11.60 -20.75
CA GLU A 61 -16.83 12.58 -20.28
C GLU A 61 -16.60 13.99 -20.84
N ALA A 62 -15.36 14.36 -21.15
CA ALA A 62 -15.01 15.66 -21.75
C ALA A 62 -15.28 15.75 -23.27
N GLY A 63 -15.80 14.69 -23.91
CA GLY A 63 -16.20 14.71 -25.32
C GLY A 63 -15.06 14.88 -26.34
N LEU A 64 -13.80 14.64 -25.94
CA LEU A 64 -12.62 14.80 -26.79
C LEU A 64 -12.28 13.56 -27.64
N VAL A 65 -12.98 12.43 -27.43
CA VAL A 65 -12.96 11.30 -28.37
C VAL A 65 -13.96 11.62 -29.48
N SER A 66 -13.50 12.41 -30.45
CA SER A 66 -14.16 12.50 -31.76
C SER A 66 -13.84 11.24 -32.56
N GLN A 67 -14.85 10.74 -33.27
CA GLN A 67 -14.77 9.60 -34.19
C GLN A 67 -13.65 9.75 -35.21
#